data_AF-A0A917HNF2-F1
#
_entry.id   AF-A0A917HNF2-F1
#
_cell.length_a   1.000
_cell.length_b   1.000
_cell.length_c   1.000
_cell.angle_alpha   90.00
_cell.angle_beta   90.00
_cell.angle_gamma   90.00
#
_symmetry.space_group_name_H-M   'P 1'
#
loop_
_entity.id
_entity.type
_entity.pdbx_description
1 polymer ?
#
loop_
_entity_poly.entity_id
_entity_poly.type
_entity_poly.pdbx_seq_one_letter_code
_entity_poly.pdbx_strand_id
1 'polypeptide(L)'
;MAAELNLLDVWIPEQMEPGTLFLLEHAGGLGKADNPYWAVLSCPSCGSLGLITRQQCIGNESMICGSDQCSAEYFLEDGRIRYRPAN
;
A
#
# COMPACT_ATOMS: atom_id res chain seq x y z
N MET A 1 -14.72 -7.87 -1.23
CA MET A 1 -14.47 -7.55 0.19
C MET A 1 -13.65 -6.26 0.23
N ALA A 2 -13.93 -5.33 1.14
CA ALA A 2 -13.20 -4.07 1.25
C ALA A 2 -12.65 -3.92 2.67
N ALA A 3 -11.43 -3.41 2.81
CA ALA A 3 -10.79 -3.09 4.08
C ALA A 3 -10.61 -1.57 4.20
N GLU A 4 -10.53 -1.07 5.43
CA GLU A 4 -10.30 0.34 5.71
C GLU A 4 -8.80 0.67 5.56
N LEU A 5 -8.50 1.82 4.96
CA LEU A 5 -7.13 2.33 4.85
C LEU A 5 -6.87 3.27 6.03
N ASN A 6 -5.91 2.91 6.88
CA ASN A 6 -5.50 3.76 7.98
C ASN A 6 -4.31 4.61 7.54
N LEU A 7 -4.38 5.93 7.71
CA LEU A 7 -3.29 6.85 7.34
C LEU A 7 -2.50 7.24 8.58
N LEU A 8 -1.18 7.02 8.53
CA LEU A 8 -0.23 7.53 9.51
C LEU A 8 0.53 8.73 8.94
N ASP A 9 0.58 9.80 9.72
CA ASP A 9 1.33 11.02 9.41
C ASP A 9 2.82 10.91 9.82
N VAL A 10 3.10 10.03 10.81
CA VAL A 10 4.46 9.80 11.34
C VAL A 10 4.80 8.32 11.22
N TRP A 11 6.03 8.01 10.81
CA TRP A 11 6.51 6.64 10.69
C TRP A 11 6.72 6.03 12.08
N ILE A 12 5.80 5.15 12.48
CA ILE A 12 5.85 4.42 13.75
C ILE A 12 5.64 2.93 13.42
N PRO A 13 6.71 2.12 13.31
CA PRO A 13 6.61 0.71 12.90
C PRO A 13 5.64 -0.13 13.73
N GLU A 14 5.53 0.16 15.03
CA GLU A 14 4.65 -0.54 15.97
C GLU A 14 3.16 -0.28 15.70
N GLN A 15 2.83 0.77 14.95
CA GLN A 15 1.45 1.16 14.58
C GLN A 15 1.10 0.78 13.14
N MET A 16 2.02 0.14 12.39
CA MET A 16 1.80 -0.29 11.01
C MET A 16 0.97 -1.58 10.94
N GLU A 17 -0.23 -1.55 11.50
CA GLU A 17 -1.18 -2.66 11.43
C GLU A 17 -1.61 -2.95 9.98
N PRO A 18 -2.09 -4.17 9.66
CA PRO A 18 -2.58 -4.50 8.32
C PRO A 18 -3.60 -3.45 7.80
N GLY A 19 -3.34 -2.90 6.61
CA GLY A 19 -4.14 -1.84 6.02
C GLY A 19 -3.69 -0.42 6.37
N THR A 20 -2.59 -0.26 7.10
CA THR A 20 -2.00 1.04 7.41
C THR A 20 -1.06 1.52 6.31
N LEU A 21 -1.21 2.79 5.93
CA LEU A 21 -0.44 3.49 4.93
C LEU A 21 0.28 4.68 5.56
N PHE A 22 1.58 4.79 5.28
CA PHE A 22 2.41 5.91 5.67
C PHE A 22 2.94 6.61 4.42
N LEU A 23 2.69 7.91 4.30
CA LEU A 23 3.16 8.73 3.18
C LEU A 23 4.63 9.12 3.38
N LEU A 24 5.45 8.96 2.35
CA LEU A 24 6.86 9.35 2.42
C LEU A 24 6.99 10.87 2.20
N GLU A 25 7.54 11.59 3.18
CA GLU A 25 7.75 13.05 3.09
C GLU A 25 8.68 13.46 1.92
N HIS A 26 9.55 12.54 1.47
CA HIS A 26 10.46 12.72 0.33
C HIS A 26 10.12 11.77 -0.83
N ALA A 27 8.83 11.58 -1.10
CA ALA A 27 8.35 10.88 -2.30
C ALA A 27 8.91 11.53 -3.57
N GLY A 28 9.93 10.92 -4.18
CA GLY A 28 10.60 11.46 -5.36
C GLY A 28 12.09 11.11 -5.46
N GLY A 29 12.75 10.78 -4.35
CA GLY A 29 14.17 10.37 -4.35
C GLY A 29 14.41 8.89 -4.68
N LEU A 30 13.38 8.04 -4.53
CA LEU A 30 13.48 6.58 -4.65
C LEU A 30 12.39 6.06 -5.60
N GLY A 31 12.78 5.23 -6.57
CA GLY A 31 11.89 4.65 -7.58
C GLY A 31 12.20 5.11 -9.00
N LYS A 32 11.27 4.90 -9.95
CA LYS A 32 11.42 5.41 -11.32
C LYS A 32 11.09 6.90 -11.36
N ALA A 33 11.77 7.66 -12.21
CA ALA A 33 11.54 9.11 -12.35
C ALA A 33 10.07 9.47 -12.66
N ASP A 34 9.40 8.69 -13.50
CA ASP A 34 7.97 8.89 -13.85
C ASP A 34 6.98 8.27 -12.86
N ASN A 35 7.42 7.34 -12.00
CA ASN A 35 6.57 6.68 -11.02
C ASN A 35 7.37 6.34 -9.75
N PRO A 36 7.69 7.35 -8.92
CA PRO A 36 8.48 7.16 -7.71
C PRO A 36 7.67 6.41 -6.65
N TYR A 37 8.38 5.85 -5.67
CA TYR A 37 7.75 5.38 -4.45
C TYR A 37 7.16 6.57 -3.69
N TRP A 38 5.92 6.39 -3.24
CA TRP A 38 5.11 7.45 -2.67
C TRP A 38 4.73 7.17 -1.21
N ALA A 39 4.52 5.90 -0.88
CA ALA A 39 4.10 5.49 0.46
C ALA A 39 4.61 4.09 0.80
N VAL A 40 4.57 3.76 2.09
CA VAL A 40 4.68 2.40 2.60
C VAL A 40 3.29 1.93 3.01
N LEU A 41 2.88 0.75 2.57
CA LEU A 41 1.61 0.13 2.94
C LEU A 41 1.88 -1.19 3.65
N SER A 42 1.20 -1.41 4.78
CA SER A 42 1.11 -2.71 5.43
C SER A 42 0.01 -3.53 4.74
N CYS A 43 0.38 -4.65 4.14
CA CYS A 43 -0.55 -5.51 3.41
C CYS A 43 -1.77 -5.82 4.29
N PRO A 44 -3.00 -5.51 3.84
CA PRO A 44 -4.21 -5.70 4.64
C PRO A 44 -4.52 -7.18 4.93
N SER A 45 -3.89 -8.11 4.21
CA SER A 45 -4.09 -9.54 4.41
C SER A 45 -3.09 -10.18 5.37
N CYS A 46 -1.84 -9.73 5.40
CA CYS A 46 -0.76 -10.41 6.16
C CYS A 46 0.15 -9.47 6.95
N GLY A 47 -0.05 -8.15 6.88
CA GLY A 47 0.76 -7.16 7.59
C GLY A 47 2.16 -6.94 7.05
N SER A 48 2.52 -7.55 5.92
CA SER A 48 3.84 -7.36 5.31
C SER A 48 3.96 -5.95 4.74
N LEU A 49 5.09 -5.28 5.00
CA LEU A 49 5.33 -3.92 4.56
C LEU A 49 5.81 -3.90 3.11
N GLY A 50 5.14 -3.13 2.26
CA GLY A 50 5.48 -2.93 0.87
C GLY A 50 5.59 -1.45 0.53
N LEU A 51 6.54 -1.11 -0.34
CA LEU A 51 6.58 0.21 -0.97
C LEU A 51 5.57 0.25 -2.10
N ILE A 52 4.80 1.33 -2.16
CA ILE A 52 3.83 1.56 -3.23
C ILE A 52 4.15 2.85 -3.97
N THR A 53 3.89 2.82 -5.27
CA THR A 53 4.17 3.95 -6.17
C THR A 53 3.04 4.97 -6.16
N ARG A 54 3.28 6.13 -6.78
CA ARG A 54 2.25 7.16 -6.93
C ARG A 54 1.02 6.65 -7.66
N GLN A 55 1.20 5.86 -8.72
CA GLN A 55 0.09 5.28 -9.50
C GLN A 55 -0.75 4.29 -8.68
N GLN A 56 -0.11 3.50 -7.82
CA GLN A 56 -0.79 2.59 -6.89
C GLN A 56 -1.52 3.35 -5.78
N CYS A 57 -0.93 4.44 -5.27
CA CYS A 57 -1.57 5.33 -4.27
C CYS A 57 -2.89 5.93 -4.75
N ILE A 58 -2.97 6.33 -6.02
CA ILE A 58 -4.19 6.90 -6.60
C ILE A 58 -5.18 5.84 -7.12
N GLY A 59 -4.86 4.55 -6.94
CA GLY A 59 -5.73 3.45 -7.37
C GLY A 59 -5.66 3.08 -8.85
N ASN A 60 -4.71 3.63 -9.61
CA ASN A 60 -4.62 3.38 -11.05
C ASN A 60 -3.96 2.03 -11.38
N GLU A 61 -3.11 1.52 -10.49
CA GLU A 61 -2.46 0.21 -10.61
C GLU A 61 -2.76 -0.68 -9.41
N SER A 62 -2.80 -2.00 -9.61
CA SER A 62 -2.94 -2.96 -8.52
C SER A 62 -1.65 -3.08 -7.71
N MET A 63 -1.81 -3.55 -6.47
CA MET A 63 -0.71 -3.95 -5.61
C MET A 63 -0.86 -5.44 -5.32
N ILE A 64 0.25 -6.16 -5.44
CA ILE A 64 0.36 -7.55 -5.05
C ILE A 64 1.29 -7.60 -3.85
N CYS A 65 0.87 -8.30 -2.79
CA CYS A 65 1.72 -8.50 -1.62
C CYS A 65 3.02 -9.23 -2.02
N GLY A 66 4.17 -8.67 -1.67
CA GLY A 66 5.48 -9.25 -1.97
C GLY A 66 5.99 -10.27 -0.94
N SER A 67 5.09 -10.85 -0.13
CA SER A 67 5.45 -11.81 0.93
C SER A 67 5.41 -13.23 0.37
N ASP A 68 6.34 -14.10 0.77
CA ASP A 68 6.39 -15.50 0.34
C ASP A 68 5.12 -16.30 0.70
N GLN A 69 4.37 -15.84 1.71
CA GLN A 69 3.18 -16.52 2.23
C GLN A 69 1.87 -15.78 1.91
N CYS A 70 1.92 -14.68 1.15
CA CYS A 70 0.73 -13.90 0.84
C CYS A 70 0.72 -13.47 -0.63
N SER A 71 -0.33 -13.88 -1.34
CA SER A 71 -0.59 -13.54 -2.75
C SER A 71 -1.75 -12.55 -2.91
N ALA A 72 -2.05 -11.77 -1.88
CA ALA A 72 -3.16 -10.82 -1.93
C ALA A 72 -2.93 -9.76 -3.01
N GLU A 73 -3.92 -9.56 -3.87
CA GLU A 73 -3.95 -8.48 -4.87
C GLU A 73 -5.11 -7.54 -4.56
N TYR A 74 -4.84 -6.23 -4.55
CA TYR A 74 -5.81 -5.20 -4.17
C TYR A 74 -5.48 -3.83 -4.78
N PHE A 75 -6.46 -2.93 -4.71
CA PHE A 75 -6.38 -1.55 -5.19
C PHE A 75 -6.77 -0.58 -4.07
N LEU A 76 -6.27 0.65 -4.11
CA LEU A 76 -6.79 1.75 -3.31
C LEU A 76 -7.89 2.46 -4.07
N GLU A 77 -9.06 2.63 -3.46
CA GLU A 77 -10.19 3.35 -4.04
C GLU A 77 -10.86 4.15 -2.94
N ASP A 78 -10.90 5.48 -3.08
CA ASP A 78 -11.61 6.40 -2.16
C ASP A 78 -11.23 6.20 -0.67
N GLY A 79 -9.93 6.06 -0.38
CA GLY A 79 -9.45 5.81 0.98
C GLY A 79 -9.82 4.42 1.53
N ARG A 80 -10.15 3.47 0.66
CA ARG A 80 -10.45 2.08 1.02
C ARG A 80 -9.59 1.14 0.21
N ILE A 81 -9.36 -0.05 0.76
CA ILE A 81 -8.65 -1.11 0.06
C ILE A 81 -9.67 -2.08 -0.51
N ARG A 82 -9.68 -2.24 -1.84
CA ARG A 82 -10.51 -3.24 -2.52
C ARG A 82 -9.68 -4.43 -2.95
N TYR A 83 -10.01 -5.59 -2.40
CA TYR A 83 -9.43 -6.85 -2.86
C TYR A 83 -9.93 -7.21 -4.24
N ARG A 84 -9.02 -7.64 -5.10
CA ARG A 84 -9.38 -8.25 -6.37
C ARG A 84 -10.03 -9.62 -6.08
N PRO A 85 -11.23 -9.90 -6.61
CA PRO A 85 -11.82 -11.22 -6.46
C PRO A 85 -10.93 -12.26 -7.16
N ALA A 86 -10.67 -13.37 -6.49
CA ALA A 86 -10.13 -14.56 -7.14
C ALA A 86 -11.19 -15.07 -8.13
N ASN A 87 -10.80 -15.21 -9.40
CA ASN A 87 -11.63 -15.78 -10.45
C ASN A 87 -11.88 -17.27 -10.22
#